data_AF-A0A817PW78-F1
#
_entry.id   AF-A0A817PW78-F1
#
_cell.length_a   1.000
_cell.length_b   1.000
_cell.length_c   1.000
_cell.angle_alpha   90.00
_cell.angle_beta   90.00
_cell.angle_gamma   90.00
#
_symmetry.space_group_name_H-M   'P 1'
#
loop_
_entity.id
_entity.type
_entity.pdbx_description
1 polymer ?
#
loop_
_entity_poly.entity_id
_entity_poly.type
_entity_poly.pdbx_seq_one_letter_code
_entity_poly.pdbx_strand_id
1 'polypeptide(L)'
;MVFLISTLEECFSFLDKIEPNILFYGLLSFTLIVSIWEHYLSYRQYCNYKRHQTVPDELADVMTNQELDKARSYAIDKMRYNEIHSIFNEVESTVLLLIGILPWLWSTSGNILLKYDYNNHEILQSALFLSITMIYSTISGVPWSYYYHFVLEEKHGFNKQVR
;
A
#
# COMPACT_ATOMS: atom_id res chain seq x y z
N MET A 1 28.13 -15.80 7.44
CA MET A 1 28.18 -15.19 6.09
C MET A 1 28.18 -16.26 5.00
N VAL A 2 29.13 -17.20 4.99
CA VAL A 2 29.19 -18.32 4.01
C VAL A 2 27.92 -19.17 3.96
N PHE A 3 27.36 -19.54 5.13
CA PHE A 3 26.14 -20.34 5.21
C PHE A 3 24.90 -19.64 4.63
N LEU A 4 24.85 -18.32 4.72
CA LEU A 4 23.72 -17.51 4.24
C LEU A 4 23.79 -17.33 2.72
N ILE A 5 25.01 -17.24 2.18
CA ILE A 5 25.30 -17.19 0.75
C ILE A 5 24.98 -18.56 0.11
N SER A 6 25.39 -19.68 0.72
CA SER A 6 25.09 -21.01 0.18
C SER A 6 23.59 -21.32 0.18
N THR A 7 22.85 -20.93 1.23
CA THR A 7 21.38 -21.08 1.25
C THR A 7 20.70 -20.20 0.21
N LEU A 8 21.24 -19.01 -0.06
CA LEU A 8 20.73 -18.13 -1.12
C LEU A 8 20.99 -18.71 -2.51
N GLU A 9 22.17 -19.27 -2.75
CA GLU A 9 22.52 -19.94 -4.01
C GLU A 9 21.65 -21.17 -4.28
N GLU A 10 21.39 -21.99 -3.27
CA GLU A 10 20.48 -23.13 -3.39
C GLU A 10 19.05 -22.66 -3.75
N CYS A 11 18.58 -21.60 -3.09
CA CYS A 11 17.26 -21.02 -3.36
C CYS A 11 17.17 -20.41 -4.77
N PHE A 12 18.20 -19.69 -5.23
CA PHE A 12 18.28 -19.18 -6.60
C PHE A 12 18.30 -20.31 -7.64
N SER A 13 19.08 -21.37 -7.41
CA SER A 13 19.13 -22.52 -8.31
C SER A 13 17.81 -23.27 -8.41
N PHE A 14 17.01 -23.22 -7.34
CA PHE A 14 15.66 -23.77 -7.30
C PHE A 14 14.69 -22.87 -8.06
N LEU A 15 14.78 -21.54 -7.89
CA LEU A 15 13.96 -20.56 -8.60
C LEU A 15 14.20 -20.58 -10.12
N ASP A 16 15.45 -20.75 -10.58
CA ASP A 16 15.78 -20.85 -12.01
C ASP A 16 15.16 -22.07 -12.72
N LYS A 17 14.78 -23.10 -11.95
CA LYS A 17 14.11 -24.30 -12.48
C LYS A 17 12.59 -24.14 -12.60
N ILE A 18 12.03 -23.07 -12.04
CA ILE A 18 10.58 -22.83 -12.03
C ILE A 18 10.20 -22.02 -13.27
N GLU A 19 9.14 -22.42 -13.96
CA GLU A 19 8.62 -21.64 -15.09
C GLU A 19 8.18 -20.24 -14.62
N PRO A 20 8.52 -19.16 -15.35
CA PRO A 20 8.18 -17.78 -14.95
C PRO A 20 6.68 -17.56 -14.67
N ASN A 21 5.82 -18.28 -15.39
CA ASN A 21 4.36 -18.24 -15.18
C ASN A 21 3.97 -18.73 -13.78
N ILE A 22 4.62 -19.77 -13.27
CA ILE A 22 4.35 -20.31 -11.94
C ILE A 22 4.75 -19.29 -10.87
N LEU A 23 5.89 -18.61 -11.03
CA LEU A 23 6.29 -17.54 -10.12
C LEU A 23 5.30 -16.38 -10.13
N PHE A 24 4.84 -15.98 -11.32
CA PHE A 24 3.86 -14.91 -11.48
C PHE A 24 2.52 -15.24 -10.81
N TYR A 25 1.94 -16.40 -11.09
CA TYR A 25 0.68 -16.83 -10.47
C TYR A 25 0.84 -17.12 -8.98
N GLY A 26 2.00 -17.62 -8.55
CA GLY A 26 2.34 -17.83 -7.15
C GLY A 26 2.36 -16.51 -6.37
N LEU A 27 3.04 -15.49 -6.90
CA LEU A 27 3.07 -14.15 -6.32
C LEU A 27 1.65 -13.54 -6.27
N LEU A 28 0.94 -13.56 -7.40
CA LEU A 28 -0.40 -12.97 -7.49
C LEU A 28 -1.37 -13.64 -6.51
N SER A 29 -1.41 -14.97 -6.47
CA SER A 29 -2.28 -15.70 -5.54
C SER A 29 -1.92 -15.43 -4.08
N PHE A 30 -0.63 -15.38 -3.74
CA PHE A 30 -0.19 -15.06 -2.39
C PHE A 30 -0.64 -13.66 -1.97
N THR A 31 -0.41 -12.65 -2.82
CA THR A 31 -0.84 -11.27 -2.54
C THR A 31 -2.36 -11.18 -2.32
N LEU A 32 -3.15 -11.81 -3.19
CA LEU A 32 -4.61 -11.82 -3.06
C LEU A 32 -5.08 -12.51 -1.77
N ILE A 33 -4.45 -13.62 -1.37
CA ILE A 33 -4.79 -14.31 -0.12
C ILE A 33 -4.52 -13.41 1.09
N VAL A 34 -3.35 -12.76 1.12
CA VAL A 34 -2.97 -11.86 2.21
C VAL A 34 -3.93 -10.68 2.30
N SER A 35 -4.29 -10.08 1.17
CA SER A 35 -5.27 -8.98 1.18
C SER A 35 -6.65 -9.42 1.65
N ILE A 36 -7.17 -10.54 1.16
CA ILE A 36 -8.47 -11.06 1.61
C ILE A 36 -8.47 -11.24 3.13
N TRP A 37 -7.35 -11.71 3.68
CA TRP A 37 -7.16 -11.83 5.12
C TRP A 37 -7.15 -10.48 5.84
N GLU A 38 -6.43 -9.49 5.33
CA GLU A 38 -6.41 -8.13 5.89
C GLU A 38 -7.79 -7.48 5.87
N HIS A 39 -8.50 -7.52 4.74
CA HIS A 39 -9.86 -7.02 4.62
C HIS A 39 -10.84 -7.73 5.57
N TYR A 40 -10.66 -9.04 5.77
CA TYR A 40 -11.44 -9.78 6.76
C TYR A 40 -11.19 -9.27 8.19
N LEU A 41 -9.93 -9.05 8.57
CA LEU A 41 -9.59 -8.52 9.89
C LEU A 41 -10.15 -7.10 10.09
N SER A 42 -9.99 -6.23 9.11
CA SER A 42 -10.55 -4.88 9.14
C SER A 42 -12.07 -4.88 9.27
N TYR A 43 -12.75 -5.77 8.54
CA TYR A 43 -14.20 -5.92 8.64
C TYR A 43 -14.65 -6.37 10.04
N ARG A 44 -13.90 -7.30 10.66
CA ARG A 44 -14.18 -7.72 12.04
C ARG A 44 -14.01 -6.57 13.02
N GLN A 45 -12.95 -5.78 12.88
CA GLN A 45 -12.71 -4.62 13.73
C GLN A 45 -13.82 -3.57 13.55
N TYR A 46 -14.31 -3.39 12.32
CA TYR A 46 -15.41 -2.48 12.01
C TYR A 46 -16.72 -2.92 12.68
N CYS A 47 -17.03 -4.22 12.65
CA CYS A 47 -18.16 -4.80 13.36
C CYS A 47 -18.04 -4.60 14.88
N ASN A 48 -16.83 -4.74 15.42
CA ASN A 48 -16.55 -4.55 16.84
C ASN A 48 -16.89 -3.12 17.30
N TYR A 49 -16.42 -2.11 16.56
CA TYR A 49 -16.76 -0.71 16.85
C TYR A 49 -18.26 -0.43 16.76
N LYS A 50 -19.00 -1.09 15.87
CA LYS A 50 -20.47 -0.92 15.83
C LYS A 50 -21.20 -1.53 17.02
N ARG A 51 -20.67 -2.64 17.55
CA ARG A 51 -21.31 -3.43 18.62
C ARG A 51 -21.09 -2.81 20.00
N HIS A 52 -19.90 -2.29 20.29
CA HIS A 52 -19.56 -1.73 21.60
C HIS A 52 -19.87 -0.23 21.63
N GLN A 53 -21.09 0.08 22.08
CA GLN A 53 -21.59 1.46 22.13
C GLN A 53 -21.50 2.13 23.50
N THR A 54 -21.31 1.34 24.56
CA THR A 54 -21.24 1.81 25.93
C THR A 54 -19.81 1.73 26.45
N VAL A 55 -19.44 2.66 27.33
CA VAL A 55 -18.15 2.61 28.04
C VAL A 55 -18.13 1.36 28.94
N PRO A 56 -17.09 0.50 28.85
CA PRO A 56 -16.91 -0.60 29.78
C PRO A 56 -16.76 -0.08 31.22
N ASP A 57 -17.27 -0.82 32.21
CA ASP A 57 -17.26 -0.38 33.61
C ASP A 57 -15.83 -0.08 34.12
N GLU A 58 -14.81 -0.75 33.57
CA GLU A 58 -13.40 -0.53 33.90
C GLU A 58 -12.86 0.83 33.43
N LEU A 59 -13.51 1.44 32.43
CA LEU A 59 -13.09 2.71 31.80
C LEU A 59 -14.02 3.87 32.14
N ALA A 60 -15.06 3.64 32.94
CA ALA A 60 -16.05 4.64 33.31
C ALA A 60 -15.45 5.85 34.06
N ASP A 61 -14.33 5.65 34.77
CA ASP A 61 -13.63 6.70 35.52
C ASP A 61 -12.69 7.56 34.63
N VAL A 62 -12.35 7.07 33.44
CA VAL A 62 -11.36 7.69 32.54
C VAL A 62 -12.00 8.32 31.31
N MET A 63 -13.19 7.88 30.91
CA MET A 63 -13.82 8.31 29.67
C MET A 63 -15.34 8.46 29.83
N THR A 64 -15.86 9.59 29.35
CA THR A 64 -17.30 9.82 29.28
C THR A 64 -17.92 9.14 28.06
N ASN A 65 -19.23 8.85 28.10
CA ASN A 65 -19.94 8.30 26.94
C ASN A 65 -19.85 9.22 25.69
N GLN A 66 -19.79 10.55 25.89
CA GLN A 66 -19.66 11.51 24.79
C GLN A 66 -18.28 11.42 24.11
N GLU A 67 -17.21 11.28 24.89
CA GLU A 67 -15.86 11.10 24.36
C GLU A 67 -15.72 9.76 23.65
N LEU A 68 -16.31 8.68 24.18
CA LEU A 68 -16.37 7.39 23.52
C LEU A 68 -17.09 7.48 22.17
N ASP A 69 -18.27 8.12 22.14
CA ASP A 69 -19.04 8.26 20.90
C ASP A 69 -18.27 9.06 19.84
N LYS A 70 -17.57 10.12 20.24
CA LYS A 70 -16.71 10.91 19.34
C LYS A 70 -15.54 10.06 18.82
N ALA A 71 -14.82 9.37 19.71
CA ALA A 71 -13.70 8.50 19.35
C ALA A 71 -14.14 7.34 18.42
N ARG A 72 -15.31 6.74 18.70
CA ARG A 72 -15.89 5.67 17.88
C ARG A 72 -16.29 6.18 16.50
N SER A 73 -16.95 7.34 16.42
CA SER A 73 -17.33 7.96 15.14
C SER A 73 -16.10 8.24 14.27
N TYR A 74 -15.04 8.79 14.88
CA TYR A 74 -13.74 8.97 14.21
C TYR A 74 -13.13 7.65 13.74
N ALA A 75 -13.07 6.64 14.61
CA ALA A 75 -12.51 5.33 14.27
C ALA A 75 -13.26 4.69 13.09
N ILE A 76 -14.59 4.73 13.10
CA ILE A 76 -15.44 4.19 12.02
C ILE A 76 -15.19 4.91 10.70
N ASP A 77 -15.14 6.24 10.70
CA ASP A 77 -14.89 7.02 9.49
C ASP A 77 -13.47 6.78 8.95
N LYS A 78 -12.48 6.71 9.83
CA LYS A 78 -11.08 6.40 9.48
C LYS A 78 -10.93 5.01 8.90
N MET A 79 -11.56 4.01 9.51
CA MET A 79 -11.56 2.65 8.99
C MET A 79 -12.18 2.57 7.61
N ARG A 80 -13.32 3.23 7.38
CA ARG A 80 -13.96 3.27 6.05
C ARG A 80 -13.04 3.87 5.00
N TYR A 81 -12.39 4.99 5.31
CA TYR A 81 -11.41 5.60 4.42
C TYR A 81 -10.25 4.65 4.12
N ASN A 82 -9.67 4.04 5.15
CA ASN A 82 -8.55 3.11 5.01
C ASN A 82 -8.92 1.90 4.15
N GLU A 83 -10.11 1.31 4.35
CA GLU A 83 -10.56 0.18 3.54
C GLU A 83 -10.70 0.54 2.07
N ILE A 84 -11.34 1.67 1.75
CA ILE A 84 -11.50 2.11 0.36
C ILE A 84 -10.14 2.38 -0.29
N HIS A 85 -9.25 3.06 0.43
CA HIS A 85 -7.90 3.35 -0.06
C HIS A 85 -7.06 2.09 -0.23
N SER A 86 -7.17 1.12 0.69
CA SER A 86 -6.46 -0.16 0.60
C SER A 86 -6.90 -0.97 -0.62
N ILE A 87 -8.21 -1.09 -0.84
CA ILE A 87 -8.77 -1.77 -2.02
C ILE A 87 -8.27 -1.10 -3.30
N PHE A 88 -8.27 0.23 -3.35
CA PHE A 88 -7.76 0.96 -4.52
C PHE A 88 -6.29 0.64 -4.80
N ASN A 89 -5.43 0.71 -3.77
CA ASN A 89 -3.99 0.45 -3.91
C ASN A 89 -3.71 -0.99 -4.35
N GLU A 90 -4.48 -1.95 -3.85
CA GLU A 90 -4.31 -3.34 -4.24
C GLU A 90 -4.76 -3.58 -5.68
N VAL A 91 -5.91 -3.02 -6.09
CA VAL A 91 -6.38 -3.10 -7.47
C VAL A 91 -5.40 -2.43 -8.41
N GLU A 92 -4.90 -1.24 -8.07
CA GLU A 92 -3.87 -0.53 -8.83
C GLU A 92 -2.62 -1.40 -8.97
N SER A 93 -2.09 -1.92 -7.86
CA SER A 93 -0.88 -2.77 -7.86
C SER A 93 -1.07 -4.03 -8.71
N THR A 94 -2.23 -4.68 -8.59
CA THR A 94 -2.58 -5.88 -9.35
C THR A 94 -2.68 -5.59 -10.86
N VAL A 95 -3.32 -4.48 -11.24
CA VAL A 95 -3.45 -4.05 -12.63
C VAL A 95 -2.08 -3.70 -13.22
N LEU A 96 -1.26 -2.93 -12.49
CA LEU A 96 0.10 -2.57 -12.91
C LEU A 96 0.98 -3.80 -13.14
N LEU A 97 0.83 -4.81 -12.26
CA LEU A 97 1.52 -6.09 -12.37
C LEU A 97 1.03 -6.91 -13.58
N LEU A 98 -0.28 -7.00 -13.81
CA LEU A 98 -0.87 -7.73 -14.96
C LEU A 98 -0.50 -7.10 -16.32
N ILE A 99 -0.45 -5.77 -16.39
CA ILE A 99 -0.07 -5.04 -17.60
C ILE A 99 1.45 -5.12 -17.84
N GLY A 100 2.24 -5.45 -16.81
CA GLY A 100 3.70 -5.46 -16.92
C GLY A 100 4.26 -4.05 -17.06
N ILE A 101 3.73 -3.09 -16.30
CA ILE A 101 4.16 -1.68 -16.40
C ILE A 101 5.64 -1.50 -16.05
N LEU A 102 6.20 -2.34 -15.17
CA LEU A 102 7.58 -2.22 -14.70
C LEU A 102 8.59 -2.46 -15.83
N PRO A 103 8.52 -3.58 -16.60
CA PRO A 103 9.31 -3.74 -17.82
C PRO A 103 9.14 -2.59 -18.83
N TRP A 104 7.91 -2.10 -19.00
CA TRP A 104 7.62 -1.01 -19.93
C TRP A 104 8.27 0.32 -19.49
N LEU A 105 8.20 0.66 -18.20
CA LEU A 105 8.85 1.82 -17.60
C LEU A 105 10.38 1.71 -17.69
N TRP A 106 10.93 0.52 -17.48
CA TRP A 106 12.36 0.26 -17.62
C TRP A 106 12.85 0.53 -19.05
N SER A 107 12.16 -0.04 -20.04
CA SER A 107 12.48 0.17 -21.46
C SER A 107 12.32 1.64 -21.86
N THR A 108 11.26 2.30 -21.40
CA THR A 108 11.03 3.73 -21.65
C THR A 108 12.14 4.60 -21.08
N SER A 109 12.60 4.30 -19.87
CA SER A 109 13.73 5.00 -19.24
C SER A 109 15.00 4.86 -20.08
N GLY A 110 15.30 3.64 -20.55
CA GLY A 110 16.43 3.39 -21.46
C GLY A 110 16.31 4.17 -22.77
N ASN A 111 15.14 4.14 -23.42
CA ASN A 111 14.89 4.86 -24.67
C ASN A 111 15.05 6.38 -24.53
N ILE A 112 14.66 6.96 -23.38
CA ILE A 112 14.87 8.38 -23.09
C ILE A 112 16.36 8.68 -23.02
N LEU A 113 17.16 7.88 -22.31
CA LEU A 113 18.60 8.08 -22.17
C LEU A 113 19.35 7.94 -23.50
N LEU A 114 18.94 6.98 -24.35
CA LEU A 114 19.48 6.83 -25.70
C LEU A 114 19.31 8.09 -26.55
N LYS A 115 18.18 8.81 -26.37
CA LYS A 115 17.92 10.08 -27.08
C LYS A 115 18.86 11.22 -26.66
N TYR A 116 19.42 11.15 -25.46
CA TYR A 116 20.37 12.12 -24.91
C TYR A 116 21.84 11.66 -25.05
N ASP A 117 22.11 10.65 -25.89
CA ASP A 117 23.45 10.10 -26.16
C ASP A 117 24.14 9.46 -24.92
N TYR A 118 23.37 9.14 -23.88
CA TYR A 118 23.86 8.39 -22.73
C TYR A 118 23.72 6.89 -22.98
N ASN A 119 24.62 6.34 -23.81
CA ASN A 119 24.68 4.91 -24.07
C ASN A 119 25.27 4.13 -22.88
N ASN A 120 24.68 2.97 -22.55
CA ASN A 120 25.18 1.99 -21.57
C ASN A 120 25.38 2.46 -20.11
N HIS A 121 24.68 3.52 -19.68
CA HIS A 121 24.71 3.97 -18.29
C HIS A 121 23.53 3.40 -17.47
N GLU A 122 23.64 2.14 -17.02
CA GLU A 122 22.59 1.45 -16.25
C GLU A 122 22.23 2.17 -14.93
N ILE A 123 23.20 2.84 -14.30
CA ILE A 123 22.96 3.64 -13.08
C ILE A 123 22.02 4.82 -13.39
N LEU A 124 22.26 5.52 -14.50
CA LEU A 124 21.40 6.65 -14.90
C LEU A 124 20.01 6.17 -15.33
N GLN A 125 19.91 5.02 -15.99
CA GLN A 125 18.63 4.38 -16.29
C GLN A 125 17.84 4.03 -15.03
N SER A 126 18.51 3.46 -14.04
CA SER A 126 17.90 3.15 -12.74
C SER A 126 17.44 4.42 -12.01
N ALA A 127 18.26 5.48 -12.01
CA ALA A 127 17.90 6.76 -11.39
C ALA A 127 16.68 7.41 -12.06
N LEU A 128 16.61 7.37 -13.40
CA LEU A 128 15.48 7.89 -14.16
C LEU A 128 14.20 7.05 -13.92
N PHE A 129 14.33 5.73 -13.96
CA PHE A 129 13.24 4.80 -13.65
C PHE A 129 12.65 5.05 -12.26
N LEU A 130 13.51 5.19 -11.23
CA LEU A 130 13.10 5.50 -9.86
C LEU A 130 12.43 6.87 -9.78
N SER A 131 12.97 7.88 -10.48
CA SER A 131 12.40 9.23 -10.50
C SER A 131 10.99 9.24 -11.08
N ILE A 132 10.78 8.57 -12.22
CA ILE A 132 9.45 8.44 -12.85
C ILE A 132 8.48 7.71 -11.92
N THR A 133 8.93 6.61 -11.31
CA THR A 133 8.11 5.82 -10.37
C THR A 133 7.73 6.62 -9.13
N MET A 134 8.64 7.45 -8.59
CA MET A 134 8.36 8.34 -7.46
C MET A 134 7.36 9.43 -7.81
N ILE A 135 7.48 10.04 -9.00
CA ILE A 135 6.52 11.04 -9.48
C ILE A 135 5.13 10.40 -9.61
N TYR A 136 5.05 9.22 -10.22
CA TYR A 136 3.80 8.46 -10.33
C TYR A 136 3.18 8.19 -8.96
N SER A 137 3.96 7.64 -8.02
CA SER A 137 3.50 7.33 -6.66
C SER A 137 3.00 8.57 -5.92
N THR A 138 3.69 9.70 -6.08
CA THR A 138 3.27 10.97 -5.47
C THR A 138 1.94 11.46 -6.07
N ILE A 139 1.81 11.45 -7.39
CA ILE A 139 0.58 11.89 -8.06
C ILE A 139 -0.61 11.02 -7.66
N SER A 140 -0.43 9.70 -7.61
CA SER A 140 -1.50 8.76 -7.19
C SER A 140 -1.87 8.96 -5.71
N GLY A 141 -0.90 9.24 -4.83
CA GLY A 141 -1.13 9.41 -3.39
C GLY A 141 -1.69 10.76 -2.95
N VAL A 142 -1.47 11.84 -3.72
CA VAL A 142 -1.91 13.20 -3.34
C VAL A 142 -3.42 13.31 -3.12
N PRO A 143 -4.31 12.80 -4.00
CA PRO A 143 -5.76 12.86 -3.79
C PRO A 143 -6.20 12.20 -2.48
N TRP A 144 -5.60 11.05 -2.14
CA TRP A 144 -5.88 10.31 -0.92
C TRP A 144 -5.45 11.10 0.32
N SER A 145 -4.22 11.59 0.33
CA SER A 145 -3.70 12.42 1.42
C SER A 145 -4.54 13.69 1.63
N TYR A 146 -4.95 14.34 0.54
CA TYR A 146 -5.80 15.52 0.60
C TYR A 146 -7.14 15.21 1.26
N TYR A 147 -7.82 14.14 0.83
CA TYR A 147 -9.09 13.73 1.42
C TYR A 147 -8.94 13.38 2.91
N TYR A 148 -7.88 12.65 3.27
CA TYR A 148 -7.59 12.29 4.65
C TYR A 148 -7.47 13.53 5.55
N HIS A 149 -6.64 14.50 5.18
CA HIS A 149 -6.38 15.66 6.04
C HIS A 149 -7.50 16.70 6.02
N PHE A 150 -8.02 17.06 4.85
CA PHE A 150 -8.95 18.18 4.70
C PHE A 150 -10.42 17.79 4.70
N VAL A 151 -10.75 16.49 4.67
CA VAL A 151 -12.15 16.04 4.78
C VAL A 151 -12.34 15.21 6.05
N LEU A 152 -11.53 14.16 6.24
CA LEU A 152 -11.69 13.26 7.37
C LEU A 152 -11.21 13.88 8.68
N GLU A 153 -9.95 14.32 8.76
CA GLU A 153 -9.37 14.89 9.98
C GLU A 153 -10.00 16.25 10.33
N GLU A 154 -10.36 17.05 9.33
CA GLU A 154 -11.05 18.34 9.52
C GLU A 154 -12.47 18.15 10.09
N LYS A 155 -13.23 17.15 9.61
CA LYS A 155 -14.56 16.81 10.15
C LYS A 155 -14.54 16.52 11.65
N HIS A 156 -13.47 15.91 12.15
CA HIS A 156 -13.32 15.56 13.56
C HIS A 156 -12.56 16.62 14.38
N GLY A 157 -12.11 17.70 13.74
CA GLY A 157 -11.41 18.82 14.37
C GLY A 157 -9.96 18.53 14.75
N PHE A 158 -9.35 17.51 14.15
CA PHE A 158 -7.96 17.12 14.41
C PHE A 158 -6.96 17.81 13.48
N ASN A 159 -7.41 18.30 12.32
CA ASN A 159 -6.53 18.99 11.38
C ASN A 159 -6.02 20.31 11.96
N LYS A 160 -4.70 20.50 11.96
CA LYS A 160 -4.01 21.73 12.39
C LYS A 160 -3.19 22.37 11.27
N GLN A 161 -3.26 21.83 10.05
CA GLN A 161 -2.56 22.33 8.88
C GLN A 161 -3.39 23.37 8.15
N VAL A 162 -2.73 24.36 7.54
CA VAL A 162 -3.36 25.30 6.62
C VAL A 162 -3.44 24.68 5.22
N ARG A 163 -4.48 25.03 4.46
CA ARG A 163 -4.69 24.58 3.09
C ARG A 163 -3.66 25.16 2.12
#